data_AF-A0A8S4Q266-F1
#
_entry.id   AF-A0A8S4Q266-F1
#
_cell.length_a   1.000
_cell.length_b   1.000
_cell.length_c   1.000
_cell.angle_alpha   90.00
_cell.angle_beta   90.00
_cell.angle_gamma   90.00
#
_symmetry.space_group_name_H-M   'P 1'
#
loop_
_entity.id
_entity.type
_entity.pdbx_description
1 polymer ?
#
loop_
_entity_poly.entity_id
_entity_poly.type
_entity_poly.pdbx_seq_one_letter_code
_entity_poly.pdbx_strand_id
1 'polypeptide(L)'
;AFVIQWSILLSGFLHLHDGQIELSIKGLVTADFSAAAVLITFGALLGKTSPLQLIVIALLEIVFFTLNEWVGLTFIKVADVGGSMFVHVFGAYFGLAASRVLYKVDIEESKKEGSVYHSDIFAMIGTLFLWMYWPSFNSALAVGDDQHRAVINTYLALASCCVVSFAISAVLSEESKFDMVHIQNSTLAGGVAVGTCADMMIEPFGALVIGAVAGTLSVVGYKYITPFLANKLKI
;
A
#
# COMPACT_ATOMS: atom_id res chain seq x y z
N ALA A 1 -8.16 13.46 -4.77
CA ALA A 1 -9.18 14.33 -5.41
C ALA A 1 -9.40 13.98 -6.89
N PHE A 2 -8.42 14.21 -7.77
CA PHE A 2 -8.53 13.87 -9.21
C PHE A 2 -8.78 12.37 -9.42
N VAL A 3 -7.96 11.52 -8.80
CA VAL A 3 -8.03 10.05 -8.94
C VAL A 3 -9.40 9.48 -8.60
N ILE A 4 -10.02 9.93 -7.51
CA ILE A 4 -11.34 9.47 -7.07
C ILE A 4 -12.38 9.73 -8.17
N GLN A 5 -12.44 10.97 -8.69
CA GLN A 5 -13.36 11.34 -9.77
C GLN A 5 -13.12 10.50 -11.03
N TRP A 6 -11.84 10.31 -11.39
CA TRP A 6 -11.49 9.55 -12.58
C TRP A 6 -11.82 8.06 -12.44
N SER A 7 -11.56 7.47 -11.27
CA SER A 7 -11.88 6.08 -10.96
C SER A 7 -13.38 5.81 -10.96
N ILE A 8 -14.20 6.74 -10.44
CA ILE A 8 -15.67 6.63 -10.48
C ILE A 8 -16.15 6.55 -11.92
N LEU A 9 -15.63 7.41 -12.81
CA LEU A 9 -16.01 7.41 -14.22
C LEU A 9 -15.59 6.12 -14.91
N LEU A 10 -14.32 5.72 -14.80
CA LEU A 10 -13.80 4.53 -15.48
C LEU A 10 -14.47 3.24 -15.00
N SER A 11 -14.59 3.05 -13.68
CA SER A 11 -15.28 1.88 -13.13
C SER A 11 -16.77 1.90 -13.48
N GLY A 12 -17.39 3.08 -13.46
CA GLY A 12 -18.78 3.30 -13.85
C GLY A 12 -19.07 2.94 -15.31
N PHE A 13 -18.18 3.28 -16.24
CA PHE A 13 -18.34 2.91 -17.66
C PHE A 13 -18.30 1.39 -17.89
N LEU A 14 -17.67 0.61 -17.01
CA LEU A 14 -17.66 -0.85 -17.06
C LEU A 14 -18.90 -1.49 -16.42
N HIS A 15 -19.61 -0.75 -15.56
CA HIS A 15 -20.74 -1.25 -14.76
C HIS A 15 -21.97 -0.35 -14.90
N LEU A 16 -22.32 0.01 -16.15
CA LEU A 16 -23.48 0.85 -16.42
C LEU A 16 -24.77 0.13 -16.00
N HIS A 17 -25.62 0.84 -15.26
CA HIS A 17 -26.98 0.43 -14.95
C HIS A 17 -27.94 1.30 -15.75
N ASP A 18 -28.72 0.71 -16.65
CA ASP A 18 -29.63 1.42 -17.57
C ASP A 18 -28.95 2.58 -18.35
N GLY A 19 -27.68 2.38 -18.73
CA GLY A 19 -26.89 3.38 -19.46
C GLY A 19 -26.38 4.55 -18.60
N GLN A 20 -26.53 4.48 -17.28
CA GLN A 20 -26.05 5.48 -16.33
C GLN A 20 -25.01 4.91 -15.36
N ILE A 21 -24.15 5.79 -14.83
CA ILE A 21 -23.22 5.46 -13.75
C ILE A 21 -23.94 5.68 -12.43
N GLU A 22 -24.18 4.60 -11.69
CA GLU A 22 -24.80 4.67 -10.36
C GLU A 22 -23.75 4.99 -9.29
N LEU A 23 -24.00 6.04 -8.50
CA LEU A 23 -23.15 6.42 -7.38
C LEU A 23 -23.62 5.75 -6.09
N SER A 24 -22.74 4.99 -5.46
CA SER A 24 -22.98 4.32 -4.18
C SER A 24 -21.81 4.49 -3.23
N ILE A 25 -22.06 4.31 -1.92
CA ILE A 25 -20.99 4.32 -0.91
C ILE A 25 -19.92 3.28 -1.24
N LYS A 26 -20.32 2.10 -1.72
CA LYS A 26 -19.39 1.05 -2.16
C LYS A 26 -18.52 1.53 -3.33
N GLY A 27 -19.12 2.19 -4.31
CA GLY A 27 -18.38 2.79 -5.43
C GLY A 27 -17.38 3.86 -4.99
N LEU A 28 -17.72 4.66 -3.97
CA LEU A 28 -16.79 5.64 -3.38
C LEU A 28 -15.62 4.95 -2.67
N VAL A 29 -15.88 3.89 -1.90
CA VAL A 29 -14.83 3.09 -1.24
C VAL A 29 -13.88 2.49 -2.27
N THR A 30 -14.40 1.89 -3.34
CA THR A 30 -13.56 1.36 -4.43
C THR A 30 -12.74 2.46 -5.10
N ALA A 31 -13.30 3.65 -5.31
CA ALA A 31 -12.56 4.79 -5.86
C ALA A 31 -11.43 5.27 -4.93
N ASP A 32 -11.61 5.18 -3.61
CA ASP A 32 -10.57 5.45 -2.64
C ASP A 32 -9.48 4.36 -2.64
N PHE A 33 -9.81 3.09 -2.89
CA PHE A 33 -8.82 2.02 -3.09
C PHE A 33 -7.97 2.25 -4.34
N SER A 34 -8.58 2.67 -5.45
CA SER A 34 -7.85 3.12 -6.64
C SER A 34 -6.91 4.29 -6.31
N ALA A 35 -7.36 5.25 -5.50
CA ALA A 35 -6.52 6.35 -5.04
C ALA A 35 -5.37 5.88 -4.15
N ALA A 36 -5.58 4.87 -3.31
CA ALA A 36 -4.54 4.26 -2.50
C ALA A 36 -3.44 3.63 -3.38
N ALA A 37 -3.80 2.93 -4.46
CA ALA A 37 -2.82 2.37 -5.40
C ALA A 37 -1.91 3.46 -6.00
N VAL A 38 -2.51 4.58 -6.45
CA VAL A 38 -1.75 5.73 -6.98
C VAL A 38 -0.87 6.39 -5.90
N LEU A 39 -1.32 6.44 -4.64
CA LEU A 39 -0.52 6.95 -3.53
C LEU A 39 0.68 6.05 -3.22
N ILE A 40 0.56 4.73 -3.42
CA ILE A 40 1.67 3.79 -3.32
C ILE A 40 2.67 4.02 -4.46
N THR A 41 2.19 4.19 -5.70
CA THR A 41 3.02 4.61 -6.83
C THR A 41 3.73 5.92 -6.54
N PHE A 42 3.02 6.89 -5.95
CA PHE A 42 3.60 8.18 -5.58
C PHE A 42 4.72 8.02 -4.55
N GLY A 43 4.63 7.06 -3.62
CA GLY A 43 5.72 6.74 -2.69
C GLY A 43 7.05 6.44 -3.38
N ALA A 44 7.04 5.74 -4.52
CA ALA A 44 8.25 5.46 -5.31
C ALA A 44 8.77 6.67 -6.10
N LEU A 45 7.92 7.67 -6.36
CA LEU A 45 8.21 8.84 -7.19
C LEU A 45 8.38 10.14 -6.38
N LEU A 46 8.19 10.08 -5.07
CA LEU A 46 8.16 11.23 -4.18
C LEU A 46 9.45 12.04 -4.30
N GLY A 47 9.31 13.34 -4.59
CA GLY A 47 10.45 14.25 -4.77
C GLY A 47 11.15 14.17 -6.15
N LYS A 48 10.79 13.20 -7.00
CA LYS A 48 11.41 12.98 -8.33
C LYS A 48 10.57 13.52 -9.49
N THR A 49 9.28 13.78 -9.26
CA THR A 49 8.31 14.20 -10.29
C THR A 49 7.59 15.50 -9.93
N SER A 50 7.20 16.28 -10.94
CA SER A 50 6.34 17.46 -10.76
C SER A 50 4.87 17.08 -10.53
N PRO A 51 4.05 17.98 -9.94
CA PRO A 51 2.62 17.74 -9.77
C PRO A 51 1.89 17.42 -11.08
N LEU A 52 2.28 18.03 -12.20
CA LEU A 52 1.69 17.75 -13.51
C LEU A 52 2.04 16.34 -13.99
N GLN A 53 3.30 15.91 -13.80
CA GLN A 53 3.71 14.53 -14.12
C GLN A 53 2.91 13.52 -13.30
N LEU A 54 2.69 13.79 -12.00
CA LEU A 54 1.87 12.92 -11.14
C LEU A 54 0.42 12.82 -11.63
N ILE A 55 -0.19 13.91 -12.10
CA ILE A 55 -1.54 13.87 -12.67
C ILE A 55 -1.57 12.99 -13.93
N VAL A 56 -0.58 13.11 -14.81
CA VAL A 56 -0.49 12.30 -16.03
C VAL A 56 -0.27 10.82 -15.70
N ILE A 57 0.62 10.52 -14.75
CA ILE A 57 0.85 9.16 -14.27
C ILE A 57 -0.44 8.57 -13.70
N ALA A 58 -1.11 9.30 -12.81
CA ALA A 58 -2.37 8.88 -12.20
C ALA A 58 -3.47 8.65 -13.23
N LEU A 59 -3.57 9.50 -14.27
CA LEU A 59 -4.55 9.34 -15.35
C LEU A 59 -4.36 7.98 -16.05
N LEU A 60 -3.12 7.61 -16.36
CA LEU A 60 -2.78 6.35 -17.02
C LEU A 60 -2.90 5.15 -16.08
N GLU A 61 -2.37 5.27 -14.86
CA GLU A 61 -2.36 4.21 -13.86
C GLU A 61 -3.77 3.71 -13.55
N ILE A 62 -4.74 4.60 -13.38
CA ILE A 62 -6.13 4.20 -13.09
C ILE A 62 -6.76 3.40 -14.24
N VAL A 63 -6.42 3.68 -15.50
CA VAL A 63 -6.90 2.86 -16.63
C VAL A 63 -6.43 1.41 -16.45
N PHE A 64 -5.15 1.21 -16.14
CA PHE A 64 -4.59 -0.13 -15.93
C PHE A 64 -5.09 -0.78 -14.65
N PHE A 65 -5.24 -0.02 -13.56
CA PHE A 65 -5.80 -0.50 -12.31
C PHE A 65 -7.22 -1.03 -12.52
N THR A 66 -8.09 -0.22 -13.10
CA THR A 66 -9.51 -0.59 -13.31
C THR A 66 -9.64 -1.79 -14.24
N LEU A 67 -8.82 -1.88 -15.30
CA LEU A 67 -8.81 -3.06 -16.18
C LEU A 67 -8.30 -4.31 -15.46
N ASN A 68 -7.22 -4.19 -14.67
CA ASN A 68 -6.64 -5.30 -13.91
C ASN A 68 -7.63 -5.85 -12.88
N GLU A 69 -8.25 -4.97 -12.11
CA GLU A 69 -9.28 -5.34 -11.13
C GLU A 69 -10.50 -5.97 -11.81
N TRP A 70 -11.03 -5.33 -12.86
CA TRP A 70 -12.19 -5.86 -13.59
C TRP A 70 -11.92 -7.25 -14.16
N VAL A 71 -10.74 -7.48 -14.74
CA VAL A 71 -10.37 -8.80 -15.28
C VAL A 71 -10.26 -9.84 -14.16
N GLY A 72 -9.53 -9.51 -13.10
CA GLY A 72 -9.27 -10.43 -11.98
C GLY A 72 -10.53 -10.81 -11.21
N LEU A 73 -11.40 -9.85 -10.91
CA LEU A 73 -12.64 -10.09 -10.18
C LEU A 73 -13.73 -10.72 -11.06
N THR A 74 -13.88 -10.26 -12.31
CA THR A 74 -15.01 -10.70 -13.16
C THR A 74 -14.76 -12.03 -13.83
N PHE A 75 -13.57 -12.25 -14.41
CA PHE A 75 -13.30 -13.44 -15.22
C PHE A 75 -12.48 -14.49 -14.47
N ILE A 76 -11.46 -14.07 -13.71
CA ILE A 76 -10.58 -15.00 -12.97
C ILE A 76 -11.20 -15.41 -11.63
N LYS A 77 -12.14 -14.62 -11.10
CA LYS A 77 -12.81 -14.84 -9.81
C LYS A 77 -11.86 -14.85 -8.62
N VAL A 78 -10.87 -13.96 -8.65
CA VAL A 78 -9.91 -13.76 -7.56
C VAL A 78 -10.61 -13.16 -6.34
N ALA A 79 -10.29 -13.66 -5.15
CA ALA A 79 -10.65 -13.03 -3.87
C ALA A 79 -9.48 -12.18 -3.37
N ASP A 80 -9.73 -10.91 -3.05
CA ASP A 80 -8.70 -9.98 -2.56
C ASP A 80 -9.32 -8.83 -1.74
N VAL A 81 -9.95 -9.15 -0.61
CA VAL A 81 -10.83 -8.22 0.10
C VAL A 81 -10.14 -6.91 0.55
N GLY A 82 -8.88 -7.02 0.96
CA GLY A 82 -8.04 -5.89 1.40
C GLY A 82 -7.05 -5.42 0.35
N GLY A 83 -7.15 -5.89 -0.90
CA GLY A 83 -6.38 -5.35 -2.01
C GLY A 83 -4.86 -5.60 -1.96
N SER A 84 -4.38 -6.67 -1.32
CA SER A 84 -2.93 -6.95 -1.32
C SER A 84 -2.40 -7.10 -2.74
N MET A 85 -3.19 -7.70 -3.65
CA MET A 85 -2.82 -7.85 -5.06
C MET A 85 -3.20 -6.62 -5.87
N PHE A 86 -4.48 -6.24 -5.87
CA PHE A 86 -4.98 -5.21 -6.79
C PHE A 86 -4.56 -3.80 -6.39
N VAL A 87 -4.36 -3.50 -5.11
CA VAL A 87 -3.94 -2.18 -4.63
C VAL A 87 -2.43 -2.16 -4.37
N HIS A 88 -1.95 -3.01 -3.46
CA HIS A 88 -0.59 -2.87 -2.94
C HIS A 88 0.47 -3.39 -3.91
N VAL A 89 0.36 -4.63 -4.39
CA VAL A 89 1.29 -5.19 -5.37
C VAL A 89 1.22 -4.38 -6.67
N PHE A 90 0.02 -4.11 -7.19
CA PHE A 90 -0.12 -3.31 -8.41
C PHE A 90 0.54 -1.94 -8.28
N GLY A 91 0.19 -1.14 -7.27
CA GLY A 91 0.72 0.22 -7.09
C GLY A 91 2.23 0.21 -6.84
N ALA A 92 2.73 -0.74 -6.04
CA ALA A 92 4.16 -0.85 -5.77
C ALA A 92 4.96 -1.13 -7.05
N TYR A 93 4.57 -2.14 -7.84
CA TYR A 93 5.32 -2.48 -9.05
C TYR A 93 5.10 -1.49 -10.19
N PHE A 94 3.93 -0.86 -10.29
CA PHE A 94 3.70 0.25 -11.20
C PHE A 94 4.63 1.43 -10.87
N GLY A 95 4.69 1.82 -9.59
CA GLY A 95 5.58 2.87 -9.10
C GLY A 95 7.07 2.57 -9.31
N LEU A 96 7.52 1.35 -9.02
CA LEU A 96 8.92 0.96 -9.25
C LEU A 96 9.28 0.98 -10.75
N ALA A 97 8.38 0.51 -11.62
CA ALA A 97 8.57 0.60 -13.07
C ALA A 97 8.63 2.06 -13.54
N ALA A 98 7.75 2.92 -13.03
CA ALA A 98 7.77 4.35 -13.31
C ALA A 98 9.07 5.01 -12.81
N SER A 99 9.51 4.72 -11.58
CA SER A 99 10.78 5.21 -11.01
C SER A 99 11.95 4.85 -11.92
N ARG A 100 11.98 3.59 -12.38
CA ARG A 100 13.03 3.11 -13.27
C ARG A 100 13.09 3.83 -14.60
N VAL A 101 11.93 4.12 -15.19
CA VAL A 101 11.83 4.85 -16.48
C VAL A 101 12.21 6.32 -16.30
N LEU A 102 11.85 6.91 -15.16
CA LEU A 102 12.10 8.32 -14.84
C LEU A 102 13.44 8.58 -14.15
N TYR A 103 14.27 7.55 -13.98
CA TYR A 103 15.56 7.62 -13.32
C TYR A 103 16.45 8.76 -13.84
N LYS A 104 16.97 9.57 -12.93
CA LYS A 104 17.86 10.70 -13.21
C LYS A 104 18.97 10.76 -12.17
N VAL A 105 20.22 10.62 -12.62
CA VAL A 105 21.40 10.55 -11.73
C VAL A 105 21.50 11.76 -10.80
N ASP A 106 21.24 12.96 -11.31
CA ASP A 106 21.29 14.21 -10.54
C ASP A 106 20.24 14.29 -9.43
N ILE A 107 19.11 13.59 -9.59
CA ILE A 107 18.07 13.51 -8.56
C ILE A 107 18.44 12.44 -7.52
N GLU A 108 18.91 11.26 -7.95
CA GLU A 108 19.25 10.16 -7.03
C GLU A 108 20.50 10.45 -6.20
N GLU A 109 21.46 11.24 -6.72
CA GLU A 109 22.65 11.67 -5.96
C GLU A 109 22.37 12.90 -5.07
N SER A 110 21.13 13.37 -5.02
CA SER A 110 20.72 14.51 -4.19
C SER A 110 20.87 14.22 -2.70
N LYS A 111 21.53 15.12 -1.98
CA LYS A 111 21.67 15.04 -0.50
C LYS A 111 20.42 15.50 0.26
N LYS A 112 19.32 15.80 -0.43
CA LYS A 112 18.07 16.27 0.19
C LYS A 112 17.16 15.14 0.63
N GLU A 113 17.41 13.91 0.18
CA GLU A 113 16.69 12.74 0.65
C GLU A 113 17.15 12.37 2.06
N GLY A 114 16.28 12.61 3.04
CA GLY A 114 16.55 12.41 4.45
C GLY A 114 15.46 13.04 5.31
N SER A 115 15.55 12.81 6.62
CA SER A 115 14.60 13.35 7.60
C SER A 115 15.28 14.27 8.62
N VAL A 116 14.45 15.08 9.27
CA VAL A 116 14.79 15.81 10.50
C VAL A 116 13.74 15.47 11.55
N TYR A 117 14.04 15.74 12.82
CA TYR A 117 13.18 15.37 13.94
C TYR A 117 11.69 15.71 13.73
N HIS A 118 11.39 16.95 13.32
CA HIS A 118 10.00 17.36 13.12
C HIS A 118 9.33 16.68 11.92
N SER A 119 10.05 16.40 10.83
CA SER A 119 9.46 15.69 9.69
C SER A 119 9.12 14.25 10.05
N ASP A 120 9.94 13.60 10.89
CA ASP A 120 9.66 12.25 11.38
C ASP A 120 8.43 12.20 12.30
N ILE A 121 8.27 13.21 13.16
CA ILE A 121 7.06 13.32 13.99
C ILE A 121 5.82 13.52 13.12
N PHE A 122 5.90 14.34 12.07
CA PHE A 122 4.79 14.50 11.11
C PHE A 122 4.49 13.20 10.35
N ALA A 123 5.50 12.47 9.90
CA ALA A 123 5.32 11.18 9.23
C ALA A 123 4.65 10.15 10.15
N MET A 124 5.00 10.13 11.44
CA MET A 124 4.35 9.25 12.42
C MET A 124 2.85 9.50 12.58
N ILE A 125 2.36 10.73 12.39
CA ILE A 125 0.92 10.99 12.38
C ILE A 125 0.27 10.17 11.25
N GLY A 126 0.84 10.21 10.04
CA GLY A 126 0.38 9.40 8.92
C GLY A 126 0.40 7.89 9.23
N THR A 127 1.52 7.40 9.77
CA THR A 127 1.65 6.00 10.19
C THR A 127 0.55 5.57 11.17
N LEU A 128 0.27 6.38 12.20
CA LEU A 128 -0.74 6.04 13.21
C LEU A 128 -2.15 6.02 12.62
N PHE A 129 -2.51 6.99 11.77
CA PHE A 129 -3.82 6.98 11.10
C PHE A 129 -3.99 5.77 10.19
N LEU A 130 -2.96 5.42 9.42
CA LEU A 130 -2.96 4.21 8.60
C LEU A 130 -3.11 2.96 9.46
N TRP A 131 -2.28 2.82 10.51
CA TRP A 131 -2.29 1.66 11.39
C TRP A 131 -3.65 1.47 12.08
N MET A 132 -4.23 2.54 12.62
CA MET A 132 -5.52 2.48 13.33
C MET A 132 -6.70 2.17 12.40
N TYR A 133 -6.69 2.66 11.16
CA TYR A 133 -7.81 2.49 10.22
C TYR A 133 -7.64 1.35 9.22
N TRP A 134 -6.49 0.67 9.20
CA TRP A 134 -6.27 -0.48 8.33
C TRP A 134 -7.29 -1.62 8.52
N PRO A 135 -7.72 -1.97 9.76
CA PRO A 135 -8.76 -2.99 9.93
C PRO A 135 -10.04 -2.64 9.16
N SER A 136 -10.44 -1.36 9.13
CA SER A 136 -11.55 -0.88 8.32
C SER A 136 -11.26 -0.97 6.82
N PHE A 137 -10.03 -0.65 6.39
CA PHE A 137 -9.60 -0.76 4.99
C PHE A 137 -9.77 -2.20 4.48
N ASN A 138 -9.24 -3.19 5.22
CA ASN A 138 -9.32 -4.60 4.82
C ASN A 138 -10.73 -5.21 4.96
N SER A 139 -11.64 -4.57 5.71
CA SER A 139 -12.99 -5.08 5.97
C SER A 139 -14.09 -4.31 5.23
N ALA A 140 -13.77 -3.22 4.53
CA ALA A 140 -14.78 -2.29 4.00
C ALA A 140 -15.74 -2.93 2.99
N LEU A 141 -15.24 -3.89 2.19
CA LEU A 141 -16.01 -4.58 1.16
C LEU A 141 -16.48 -5.99 1.57
N ALA A 142 -16.08 -6.47 2.75
CA ALA A 142 -16.54 -7.72 3.32
C ALA A 142 -17.98 -7.58 3.84
N VAL A 143 -18.70 -8.71 3.95
CA VAL A 143 -20.11 -8.74 4.39
C VAL A 143 -20.33 -9.76 5.51
N GLY A 144 -21.23 -9.44 6.45
CA GLY A 144 -21.59 -10.34 7.55
C GLY A 144 -20.40 -10.70 8.44
N ASP A 145 -20.28 -11.97 8.82
CA ASP A 145 -19.24 -12.48 9.72
C ASP A 145 -17.82 -12.33 9.16
N ASP A 146 -17.70 -12.26 7.83
CA ASP A 146 -16.42 -12.10 7.12
C ASP A 146 -15.81 -10.72 7.40
N GLN A 147 -16.66 -9.70 7.54
CA GLN A 147 -16.22 -8.36 7.89
C GLN A 147 -15.62 -8.30 9.29
N HIS A 148 -16.28 -8.93 10.27
CA HIS A 148 -15.77 -9.01 11.64
C HIS A 148 -14.43 -9.75 11.69
N ARG A 149 -14.31 -10.86 10.94
CA ARG A 149 -13.08 -11.63 10.83
C ARG A 149 -11.94 -10.82 10.20
N ALA A 150 -12.22 -10.07 9.13
CA ALA A 150 -11.24 -9.20 8.47
C ALA A 150 -10.68 -8.13 9.41
N VAL A 151 -11.53 -7.53 10.26
CA VAL A 151 -11.10 -6.58 11.29
C VAL A 151 -10.13 -7.24 12.28
N ILE A 152 -10.50 -8.39 12.85
CA ILE A 152 -9.68 -9.08 13.87
C ILE A 152 -8.35 -9.54 13.28
N ASN A 153 -8.38 -10.22 12.13
CA ASN A 153 -7.17 -10.73 11.48
C ASN A 153 -6.21 -9.59 11.12
N THR A 154 -6.73 -8.49 10.60
CA THR A 154 -5.90 -7.33 10.26
C THR A 154 -5.27 -6.69 11.49
N TYR A 155 -6.03 -6.54 12.57
CA TYR A 155 -5.53 -5.98 13.82
C TYR A 155 -4.39 -6.83 14.41
N LEU A 156 -4.57 -8.16 14.44
CA LEU A 156 -3.55 -9.09 14.95
C LEU A 156 -2.29 -9.11 14.07
N ALA A 157 -2.45 -9.10 12.74
CA ALA A 157 -1.33 -9.01 11.81
C ALA A 157 -0.55 -7.70 12.00
N LEU A 158 -1.22 -6.56 12.18
CA LEU A 158 -0.57 -5.28 12.46
C LEU A 158 0.13 -5.23 13.81
N ALA A 159 -0.47 -5.80 14.86
CA ALA A 159 0.12 -5.84 16.20
C ALA A 159 1.42 -6.65 16.23
N SER A 160 1.39 -7.86 15.66
CA SER A 160 2.59 -8.72 15.54
C SER A 160 3.66 -8.09 14.64
N CYS A 161 3.25 -7.51 13.50
CA CYS A 161 4.15 -6.80 12.59
C CYS A 161 4.85 -5.62 13.27
N CYS A 162 4.13 -4.87 14.10
CA CYS A 162 4.68 -3.75 14.84
C CYS A 162 5.79 -4.21 15.79
N VAL A 163 5.49 -5.18 16.68
CA VAL A 163 6.48 -5.71 17.64
C VAL A 163 7.73 -6.24 16.93
N VAL A 164 7.54 -7.02 15.86
CA VAL A 164 8.66 -7.60 15.12
C VAL A 164 9.46 -6.54 14.37
N SER A 165 8.81 -5.52 13.79
CA SER A 165 9.52 -4.43 13.11
C SER A 165 10.43 -3.66 14.08
N PHE A 166 9.96 -3.36 15.30
CA PHE A 166 10.81 -2.76 16.33
C PHE A 166 11.97 -3.67 16.71
N ALA A 167 11.71 -4.96 16.95
CA ALA A 167 12.75 -5.92 17.33
C ALA A 167 13.83 -6.07 16.25
N ILE A 168 13.44 -6.26 14.99
CA ILE A 168 14.38 -6.40 13.87
C ILE A 168 15.11 -5.08 13.59
N SER A 169 14.44 -3.93 13.73
CA SER A 169 15.07 -2.61 13.60
C SER A 169 16.21 -2.42 14.61
N ALA A 170 16.00 -2.80 15.87
CA ALA A 170 17.06 -2.78 16.88
C ALA A 170 18.17 -3.80 16.59
N VAL A 171 17.82 -5.04 16.22
CA VAL A 171 18.82 -6.10 15.95
C VAL A 171 19.73 -5.76 14.76
N LEU A 172 19.19 -5.13 13.71
CA LEU A 172 19.96 -4.76 12.51
C LEU A 172 20.67 -3.39 12.63
N SER A 173 20.50 -2.71 13.77
CA SER A 173 21.15 -1.44 14.08
C SER A 173 22.45 -1.69 14.83
N GLU A 174 23.56 -1.09 14.36
CA GLU A 174 24.88 -1.24 14.99
C GLU A 174 24.88 -0.80 16.46
N GLU A 175 24.05 0.19 16.81
CA GLU A 175 23.92 0.74 18.16
C GLU A 175 22.71 0.18 18.92
N SER A 176 22.02 -0.83 18.39
CA SER A 176 20.76 -1.35 18.94
C SER A 176 19.66 -0.29 19.10
N LYS A 177 19.68 0.74 18.24
CA LYS A 177 18.70 1.84 18.22
C LYS A 177 17.67 1.63 17.11
N PHE A 178 16.45 2.14 17.33
CA PHE A 178 15.40 2.10 16.31
C PHE A 178 15.65 3.14 15.21
N ASP A 179 15.49 2.72 13.96
CA ASP A 179 15.40 3.62 12.80
C ASP A 179 13.94 4.01 12.56
N MET A 180 13.67 5.31 12.48
CA MET A 180 12.31 5.83 12.29
C MET A 180 11.72 5.46 10.93
N VAL A 181 12.52 5.25 9.89
CA VAL A 181 12.02 4.81 8.58
C VAL A 181 11.41 3.41 8.71
N HIS A 182 12.06 2.51 9.45
CA HIS A 182 11.51 1.18 9.75
C HIS A 182 10.21 1.29 10.55
N ILE A 183 10.16 2.15 11.57
CA ILE A 183 8.98 2.26 12.44
C ILE A 183 7.78 2.87 11.70
N GLN A 184 8.01 3.90 10.89
CA GLN A 184 6.95 4.60 10.15
C GLN A 184 6.32 3.72 9.06
N ASN A 185 7.09 2.79 8.47
CA ASN A 185 6.66 2.05 7.29
C ASN A 185 6.48 0.55 7.56
N SER A 186 7.46 -0.11 8.18
CA SER A 186 7.43 -1.58 8.35
C SER A 186 6.38 -2.05 9.35
N THR A 187 5.97 -1.20 10.30
CA THR A 187 4.87 -1.54 11.24
C THR A 187 3.52 -1.71 10.54
N LEU A 188 3.39 -1.25 9.29
CA LEU A 188 2.19 -1.32 8.46
C LEU A 188 2.16 -2.55 7.55
N ALA A 189 3.30 -3.22 7.34
CA ALA A 189 3.44 -4.30 6.36
C ALA A 189 2.52 -5.50 6.64
N GLY A 190 2.17 -5.75 7.91
CA GLY A 190 1.22 -6.80 8.29
C GLY A 190 -0.20 -6.55 7.76
N GLY A 191 -0.64 -5.29 7.72
CA GLY A 191 -1.94 -4.91 7.16
C GLY A 191 -2.00 -5.14 5.65
N VAL A 192 -0.89 -4.84 4.95
CA VAL A 192 -0.72 -5.15 3.52
C VAL A 192 -0.73 -6.65 3.28
N ALA A 193 0.07 -7.41 4.04
CA ALA A 193 0.30 -8.83 3.79
C ALA A 193 -0.94 -9.70 4.03
N VAL A 194 -1.79 -9.34 4.99
CA VAL A 194 -3.00 -10.10 5.30
C VAL A 194 -4.20 -9.72 4.42
N GLY A 195 -4.15 -8.60 3.69
CA GLY A 195 -5.30 -8.02 2.99
C GLY A 195 -6.11 -9.01 2.13
N THR A 196 -5.47 -9.83 1.31
CA THR A 196 -6.16 -10.84 0.48
C THR A 196 -6.94 -11.87 1.30
N CYS A 197 -6.38 -12.32 2.42
CA CYS A 197 -6.93 -13.40 3.24
C CYS A 197 -7.51 -12.90 4.56
N ALA A 198 -7.70 -11.59 4.73
CA ALA A 198 -8.16 -10.99 5.97
C ALA A 198 -9.54 -11.53 6.35
N ASP A 199 -10.43 -11.65 5.38
CA ASP A 199 -11.76 -12.23 5.52
C ASP A 199 -11.76 -13.76 5.42
N MET A 200 -10.63 -14.46 5.37
CA MET A 200 -10.60 -15.93 5.28
C MET A 200 -10.38 -16.58 6.64
N MET A 201 -10.66 -17.89 6.75
CA MET A 201 -10.45 -18.67 7.97
C MET A 201 -8.97 -19.05 8.15
N ILE A 202 -8.13 -18.06 8.42
CA ILE A 202 -6.68 -18.26 8.68
C ILE A 202 -6.35 -18.50 10.16
N GLU A 203 -7.38 -18.45 11.02
CA GLU A 203 -7.27 -18.43 12.48
C GLU A 203 -6.45 -17.22 13.03
N PRO A 204 -6.69 -16.78 14.27
CA PRO A 204 -5.93 -15.68 14.88
C PRO A 204 -4.40 -15.89 14.85
N PHE A 205 -3.96 -17.14 14.98
CA PHE A 205 -2.55 -17.49 14.92
C PHE A 205 -1.94 -17.25 13.53
N GLY A 206 -2.66 -17.60 12.45
CA GLY A 206 -2.18 -17.36 11.09
C GLY A 206 -1.97 -15.87 10.81
N ALA A 207 -2.88 -15.02 11.27
CA ALA A 207 -2.73 -13.57 11.16
C ALA A 207 -1.47 -13.04 11.87
N LEU A 208 -1.19 -13.53 13.08
CA LEU A 208 0.02 -13.15 13.83
C LEU A 208 1.31 -13.59 13.10
N VAL A 209 1.32 -14.79 12.51
CA VAL A 209 2.47 -15.29 11.76
C VAL A 209 2.70 -14.45 10.49
N ILE A 210 1.65 -14.16 9.74
CA ILE A 210 1.72 -13.29 8.54
C ILE A 210 2.31 -11.92 8.91
N GLY A 211 1.80 -11.31 9.97
CA GLY A 211 2.29 -10.01 10.45
C GLY A 211 3.76 -10.04 10.86
N ALA A 212 4.18 -11.04 11.65
CA ALA A 212 5.56 -11.20 12.08
C ALA A 212 6.54 -11.37 10.90
N VAL A 213 6.18 -12.21 9.92
CA VAL A 213 6.99 -12.43 8.72
C VAL A 213 7.04 -11.14 7.88
N ALA A 214 5.91 -10.48 7.67
CA ALA A 214 5.85 -9.24 6.91
C ALA A 214 6.69 -8.12 7.52
N GLY A 215 6.64 -7.93 8.84
CA GLY A 215 7.47 -6.94 9.54
C GLY A 215 8.97 -7.23 9.38
N THR A 216 9.37 -8.50 9.52
CA THR A 216 10.76 -8.92 9.29
C THR A 216 11.22 -8.61 7.88
N LEU A 217 10.45 -9.05 6.88
CA LEU A 217 10.77 -8.85 5.46
C LEU A 217 10.80 -7.37 5.08
N SER A 218 9.90 -6.56 5.64
CA SER A 218 9.86 -5.12 5.37
C SER A 218 11.11 -4.41 5.90
N VAL A 219 11.52 -4.67 7.15
CA VAL A 219 12.74 -4.07 7.72
C VAL A 219 13.99 -4.52 6.96
N VAL A 220 14.09 -5.82 6.64
CA VAL A 220 15.18 -6.35 5.78
C VAL A 220 15.16 -5.69 4.39
N GLY A 221 13.97 -5.45 3.86
CA GLY A 221 13.73 -4.73 2.61
C GLY A 221 14.36 -3.34 2.63
N TYR A 222 14.02 -2.52 3.62
CA TYR A 222 14.59 -1.18 3.79
C TYR A 222 16.10 -1.21 3.97
N LYS A 223 16.62 -2.12 4.82
CA LYS A 223 18.05 -2.15 5.16
C LYS A 223 18.94 -2.63 4.02
N TYR A 224 18.50 -3.61 3.25
CA TYR A 224 19.36 -4.32 2.28
C TYR A 224 18.82 -4.31 0.85
N ILE A 225 17.52 -4.49 0.64
CA ILE A 225 16.94 -4.61 -0.70
C ILE A 225 16.87 -3.23 -1.38
N THR A 226 16.37 -2.21 -0.68
CA THR A 226 16.27 -0.84 -1.23
C THR A 226 17.62 -0.32 -1.72
N PRO A 227 18.71 -0.36 -0.92
CA PRO A 227 20.04 0.05 -1.40
C PRO A 227 20.56 -0.81 -2.55
N PHE A 228 20.26 -2.11 -2.57
CA PHE A 228 20.67 -2.99 -3.67
C PHE A 228 19.98 -2.60 -4.99
N LEU A 229 18.66 -2.38 -4.96
CA LEU A 229 17.87 -2.00 -6.14
C LEU A 229 18.33 -0.63 -6.69
N ALA A 230 18.54 0.35 -5.83
CA ALA A 230 19.05 1.67 -6.22
C ALA A 230 20.41 1.57 -6.92
N ASN A 231 21.36 0.85 -6.29
CA ASN A 231 22.74 0.77 -6.80
C ASN A 231 22.91 -0.11 -8.03
N LYS A 232 22.13 -1.19 -8.16
CA LYS A 232 22.33 -2.20 -9.22
C LYS A 232 21.31 -2.11 -10.34
N LEU A 233 20.08 -1.74 -10.02
CA LEU A 233 18.97 -1.75 -10.97
C LEU A 233 18.48 -0.34 -11.36
N LYS A 234 18.97 0.71 -10.68
CA LYS A 234 18.57 2.11 -10.91
C LYS A 234 17.08 2.33 -10.65
N ILE A 235 16.59 1.78 -9.54
CA ILE A 235 15.19 1.83 -9.09
C ILE A 235 15.11 2.57 -7.77
#